data_AF-A0A662JRW9-F1
#
_entry.id   AF-A0A662JRW9-F1
#
_cell.length_a   1.000
_cell.length_b   1.000
_cell.length_c   1.000
_cell.angle_alpha   90.00
_cell.angle_beta   90.00
_cell.angle_gamma   90.00
#
_symmetry.space_group_name_H-M   'P 1'
#
loop_
_entity.id
_entity.type
_entity.pdbx_description
1 polymer ?
#
loop_
_entity_poly.entity_id
_entity_poly.type
_entity_poly.pdbx_seq_one_letter_code
_entity_poly.pdbx_strand_id
1 'polypeptide(L)'
;MQEEVKKTGTTTLGMVCKDGVVVATERRATMGTLIAHKTTKKLFKVDDHLALTTAGLVGDVQVLARYLSAEAKLYKLGRETKMPVEAAATLMANILNQRKFYPYYVQLIIGGYDSSGGHVFSLDSAGGAIPDKYTSTGSGS
;
A
#
# COMPACT_ATOMS: atom_id res chain seq x y z
N MET A 1 23.04 7.37 -16.75
CA MET A 1 21.78 7.43 -17.52
C MET A 1 20.71 7.87 -16.53
N GLN A 2 20.33 9.15 -16.50
CA GLN A 2 19.26 9.61 -15.63
C GLN A 2 17.95 9.06 -16.20
N GLU A 3 17.30 8.14 -15.50
CA GLU A 3 15.95 7.75 -15.87
C GLU A 3 15.04 8.95 -15.63
N GLU A 4 14.50 9.49 -16.73
CA GLU A 4 13.40 10.44 -16.67
C GLU A 4 12.25 9.77 -15.91
N VAL A 5 11.93 10.27 -14.71
CA VAL A 5 10.82 9.76 -13.91
C VAL A 5 9.52 10.06 -14.67
N LYS A 6 9.03 9.06 -15.41
CA LYS A 6 7.79 9.18 -16.19
C LYS A 6 6.61 9.37 -15.24
N LYS A 7 6.01 10.55 -15.29
CA LYS A 7 4.79 10.87 -14.55
C LYS A 7 3.58 10.15 -15.16
N THR A 8 3.30 8.96 -14.63
CA THR A 8 2.06 8.22 -14.90
C THR A 8 0.81 8.91 -14.32
N GLY A 9 1.02 9.86 -13.40
CA GLY A 9 -0.01 10.54 -12.62
C GLY A 9 -0.77 9.59 -11.72
N THR A 10 -0.06 8.59 -11.19
CA THR A 10 -0.60 7.75 -10.12
C THR A 10 -0.53 8.51 -8.82
N THR A 11 -1.64 8.59 -8.11
CA THR A 11 -1.70 9.24 -6.79
C THR A 11 -2.51 8.36 -5.86
N THR A 12 -1.93 8.06 -4.71
CA THR A 12 -2.59 7.40 -3.57
C THR A 12 -2.39 8.28 -2.33
N LEU A 13 -3.28 8.17 -1.35
CA LEU A 13 -3.16 8.87 -0.09
C LEU A 13 -3.77 8.07 1.06
N GLY A 14 -3.28 8.35 2.27
CA GLY A 14 -3.86 7.92 3.53
C GLY A 14 -3.86 9.07 4.53
N MET A 15 -4.90 9.15 5.36
CA MET A 15 -5.02 10.17 6.40
C MET A 15 -5.80 9.63 7.60
N VAL A 16 -5.25 9.84 8.79
CA VAL A 16 -5.92 9.59 10.06
C VAL A 16 -6.89 10.74 10.33
N CYS A 17 -8.15 10.39 10.62
CA CYS A 17 -9.21 11.30 11.02
C CYS A 17 -9.58 11.05 12.50
N LYS A 18 -10.47 11.89 13.06
CA LYS A 18 -10.87 11.79 14.47
C LYS A 18 -11.36 10.39 14.85
N ASP A 19 -12.26 9.82 14.04
CA ASP A 19 -12.95 8.56 14.32
C ASP A 19 -12.76 7.53 13.19
N GLY A 20 -11.64 7.62 12.46
CA GLY A 20 -11.41 6.74 11.31
C GLY A 20 -10.13 7.02 10.53
N VAL A 21 -9.96 6.30 9.43
CA VAL A 21 -8.89 6.52 8.46
C VAL A 21 -9.48 6.60 7.07
N VAL A 22 -9.04 7.58 6.29
CA VAL A 22 -9.38 7.72 4.88
C VAL A 22 -8.19 7.28 4.05
N VAL A 23 -8.43 6.37 3.11
CA VAL A 23 -7.48 5.99 2.07
C VAL A 23 -8.12 6.16 0.71
N ALA A 24 -7.39 6.73 -0.24
CA ALA A 24 -7.92 7.01 -1.56
C ALA A 24 -6.84 6.91 -2.65
N THR A 25 -7.28 6.71 -3.88
CA THR A 25 -6.41 6.68 -5.06
C THR A 25 -7.22 6.93 -6.32
N GLU A 26 -6.57 7.41 -7.37
CA GLU A 26 -7.15 7.42 -8.70
C GLU A 26 -7.18 6.00 -9.33
N ARG A 27 -7.78 5.86 -10.53
CA ARG A 27 -8.01 4.56 -11.19
C ARG A 27 -7.36 4.42 -12.58
N ARG A 28 -6.56 5.39 -13.00
CA ARG A 28 -5.92 5.46 -14.31
C ARG A 28 -4.59 4.72 -14.33
N ALA A 29 -4.38 3.81 -15.28
CA ALA A 29 -3.06 3.26 -15.59
C ALA A 29 -2.62 3.70 -16.99
N THR A 30 -1.33 4.02 -17.13
CA THR A 30 -0.75 4.55 -18.37
C THR A 30 0.37 3.64 -18.87
N MET A 31 0.44 3.46 -20.18
CA MET A 31 1.57 2.84 -20.87
C MET A 31 2.25 3.91 -21.72
N GLY A 32 3.34 4.49 -21.21
CA GLY A 32 3.88 5.73 -21.77
C GLY A 32 2.87 6.88 -21.65
N THR A 33 2.55 7.53 -22.76
CA THR A 33 1.56 8.63 -22.82
C THR A 33 0.13 8.13 -23.04
N LEU A 34 -0.06 6.84 -23.33
CA LEU A 34 -1.37 6.24 -23.55
C LEU A 34 -2.03 5.89 -22.22
N ILE A 35 -3.30 6.26 -22.04
CA ILE A 35 -4.13 5.73 -20.96
C ILE A 35 -4.54 4.30 -21.33
N ALA A 36 -3.83 3.31 -20.79
CA ALA A 36 -4.09 1.90 -21.03
C ALA A 36 -5.38 1.43 -20.35
N HIS A 37 -5.64 1.92 -19.13
CA HIS A 37 -6.86 1.59 -18.38
C HIS A 37 -7.34 2.80 -17.56
N LYS A 38 -8.67 2.94 -17.43
CA LYS A 38 -9.31 4.00 -16.63
C LYS A 38 -9.88 3.51 -15.30
N THR A 39 -9.86 2.20 -15.06
CA THR A 39 -10.54 1.51 -13.95
C THR A 39 -9.62 0.55 -13.19
N THR A 40 -8.30 0.77 -13.25
CA THR A 40 -7.31 -0.05 -12.55
C THR A 40 -7.53 0.02 -11.04
N LYS A 41 -7.56 -1.15 -10.40
CA LYS A 41 -7.67 -1.27 -8.95
C LYS A 41 -6.30 -1.03 -8.31
N LYS A 42 -6.18 0.06 -7.55
CA LYS A 42 -5.00 0.44 -6.76
C LYS A 42 -5.28 0.53 -5.26
N LEU A 43 -6.53 0.27 -4.88
CA LEU A 43 -7.01 0.20 -3.50
C LEU A 43 -7.53 -1.21 -3.25
N PHE A 44 -6.97 -1.88 -2.26
CA PHE A 44 -7.27 -3.24 -1.89
C PHE A 44 -7.81 -3.26 -0.47
N LYS A 45 -9.03 -3.79 -0.31
CA LYS A 45 -9.57 -4.16 1.00
C LYS A 45 -8.84 -5.43 1.46
N VAL A 46 -8.01 -5.33 2.50
CA VAL A 46 -7.23 -6.44 3.05
C VAL A 46 -8.08 -7.20 4.08
N ASP A 47 -8.70 -6.46 5.00
CA ASP A 47 -9.72 -6.93 5.94
C ASP A 47 -10.77 -5.81 6.12
N ASP A 48 -11.77 -6.01 6.98
CA ASP A 48 -12.81 -4.99 7.24
C ASP A 48 -12.26 -3.70 7.85
N HIS A 49 -11.14 -3.77 8.56
CA HIS A 49 -10.50 -2.65 9.25
C HIS A 49 -9.18 -2.20 8.64
N LEU A 50 -8.74 -2.85 7.55
CA LEU A 50 -7.39 -2.71 6.98
C LEU A 50 -7.44 -2.61 5.46
N ALA A 51 -6.77 -1.60 4.93
CA ALA A 51 -6.69 -1.32 3.50
C ALA A 51 -5.25 -1.06 3.05
N LEU A 52 -4.98 -1.39 1.80
CA LEU A 52 -3.71 -1.18 1.12
C LEU A 52 -3.95 -0.34 -0.14
N THR A 53 -3.21 0.75 -0.29
CA THR A 53 -3.13 1.49 -1.54
C THR A 53 -1.74 1.39 -2.14
N THR A 54 -1.65 1.45 -3.46
CA THR A 54 -0.45 1.01 -4.16
C THR A 54 -0.11 1.90 -5.36
N ALA A 55 1.16 2.24 -5.49
CA ALA A 55 1.75 2.81 -6.69
C ALA A 55 2.95 1.97 -7.13
N GLY A 56 3.34 2.08 -8.40
CA GLY A 56 4.48 1.34 -8.98
C GLY A 56 4.06 0.25 -9.97
N LEU A 57 4.89 -0.78 -10.09
CA LEU A 57 4.72 -1.85 -11.07
C LEU A 57 3.51 -2.72 -10.73
N VAL A 58 2.57 -2.84 -11.68
CA VAL A 58 1.28 -3.51 -11.46
C VAL A 58 1.43 -4.97 -11.02
N GLY A 59 2.38 -5.70 -11.59
CA GLY A 59 2.64 -7.10 -11.23
C GLY A 59 3.04 -7.26 -9.77
N ASP A 60 4.00 -6.44 -9.33
CA ASP A 60 4.50 -6.44 -7.95
C ASP A 60 3.39 -6.08 -6.96
N VAL A 61 2.65 -5.02 -7.26
CA VAL A 61 1.47 -4.58 -6.50
C VAL A 61 0.46 -5.72 -6.32
N GLN A 62 0.14 -6.45 -7.40
CA GLN A 62 -0.84 -7.53 -7.34
C GLN A 62 -0.37 -8.70 -6.49
N VAL A 63 0.93 -9.04 -6.54
CA VAL A 63 1.51 -10.09 -5.69
C VAL A 63 1.45 -9.68 -4.23
N LEU A 64 1.92 -8.49 -3.90
CA LEU A 64 1.98 -7.98 -2.52
C LEU A 64 0.59 -7.82 -1.90
N ALA A 65 -0.40 -7.34 -2.66
CA ALA A 65 -1.77 -7.24 -2.19
C ALA A 65 -2.39 -8.62 -1.87
N ARG A 66 -2.10 -9.64 -2.69
CA ARG A 66 -2.55 -11.02 -2.40
C ARG A 66 -1.86 -11.60 -1.17
N TYR A 67 -0.56 -11.37 -1.00
CA TYR A 67 0.19 -11.81 0.18
C TYR A 67 -0.37 -11.18 1.45
N LEU A 68 -0.49 -9.85 1.50
CA LEU A 68 -1.01 -9.18 2.69
C LEU A 68 -2.44 -9.65 3.04
N SER A 69 -3.30 -9.85 2.03
CA SER A 69 -4.66 -10.35 2.24
C SER A 69 -4.69 -11.79 2.76
N ALA A 70 -3.78 -12.65 2.30
CA ALA A 70 -3.67 -14.02 2.77
C ALA A 70 -3.14 -14.06 4.21
N GLU A 71 -2.09 -13.30 4.50
CA GLU A 71 -1.47 -13.23 5.82
C GLU A 71 -2.41 -12.62 6.87
N ALA A 72 -3.19 -11.60 6.53
CA ALA A 72 -4.22 -11.06 7.40
C ALA A 72 -5.28 -12.11 7.78
N LYS A 73 -5.73 -12.93 6.81
CA LYS A 73 -6.68 -14.02 7.05
C LYS A 73 -6.07 -15.13 7.89
N LEU A 74 -4.83 -15.53 7.62
CA LEU A 74 -4.13 -16.55 8.39
C LEU A 74 -3.88 -16.09 9.84
N TYR A 75 -3.49 -14.84 10.03
CA TYR A 75 -3.34 -14.24 11.35
C TYR A 75 -4.66 -14.31 12.15
N LYS A 76 -5.77 -13.91 11.51
CA LYS A 76 -7.09 -13.94 12.12
C LYS A 76 -7.56 -15.35 12.46
N LEU A 77 -7.30 -16.32 11.59
CA LEU A 77 -7.63 -17.72 11.85
C LEU A 77 -6.79 -18.30 12.98
N GLY A 78 -5.48 -18.02 13.01
CA GLY A 78 -4.57 -18.61 13.98
C GLY A 78 -4.58 -17.96 15.36
N ARG A 79 -4.99 -16.69 15.47
CA ARG A 79 -5.02 -15.94 16.74
C ARG A 79 -6.42 -15.54 17.19
N GLU A 80 -7.44 -15.88 16.41
CA GLU A 80 -8.85 -15.50 16.64
C GLU A 80 -9.04 -13.98 16.83
N THR A 81 -8.12 -13.18 16.30
CA THR A 81 -8.13 -11.72 16.42
C THR A 81 -7.64 -11.06 15.14
N LYS A 82 -8.15 -9.85 14.86
CA LYS A 82 -7.79 -9.08 13.67
C LYS A 82 -6.31 -8.69 13.73
N MET A 83 -5.62 -8.73 12.59
CA MET A 83 -4.23 -8.27 12.48
C MET A 83 -4.14 -6.76 12.78
N PRO A 84 -3.33 -6.31 13.76
CA PRO A 84 -3.09 -4.89 13.99
C PRO A 84 -2.51 -4.20 12.74
N VAL A 85 -2.82 -2.92 12.54
CA VAL A 85 -2.34 -2.18 11.35
C VAL A 85 -0.81 -2.09 11.34
N GLU A 86 -0.20 -1.86 12.49
CA GLU A 86 1.26 -1.86 12.65
C GLU A 86 1.89 -3.22 12.32
N ALA A 87 1.22 -4.33 12.67
CA ALA A 87 1.70 -5.67 12.33
C ALA A 87 1.66 -5.92 10.82
N ALA A 88 0.61 -5.43 10.14
CA ALA A 88 0.52 -5.47 8.68
C ALA A 88 1.64 -4.65 8.02
N ALA A 89 1.91 -3.44 8.53
CA ALA A 89 3.01 -2.60 8.04
C ALA A 89 4.38 -3.25 8.25
N THR A 90 4.62 -3.78 9.44
CA THR A 90 5.88 -4.48 9.78
C THR A 90 6.10 -5.71 8.92
N LEU A 91 5.05 -6.52 8.70
CA LEU A 91 5.11 -7.69 7.83
C LEU A 91 5.51 -7.31 6.40
N MET A 92 4.85 -6.29 5.84
CA MET A 92 5.15 -5.83 4.48
C MET A 92 6.53 -5.21 4.37
N ALA A 93 6.96 -4.43 5.35
CA ALA A 93 8.33 -3.89 5.43
C ALA A 93 9.37 -5.01 5.37
N ASN A 94 9.16 -6.07 6.14
CA ASN A 94 10.06 -7.24 6.13
C ASN A 94 10.08 -7.95 4.77
N ILE A 95 8.91 -8.16 4.14
CA ILE A 95 8.82 -8.78 2.80
C ILE A 95 9.56 -7.93 1.75
N LEU A 96 9.42 -6.60 1.81
CA LEU A 96 10.10 -5.67 0.90
C LEU A 96 11.62 -5.68 1.15
N ASN A 97 12.05 -5.61 2.41
CA ASN A 97 13.46 -5.59 2.78
C ASN A 97 14.19 -6.88 2.39
N GLN A 98 13.55 -8.04 2.51
CA GLN A 98 14.10 -9.33 2.06
C GLN A 98 14.47 -9.33 0.58
N ARG A 99 13.84 -8.47 -0.23
CA ARG A 99 14.12 -8.31 -1.66
C ARG A 99 14.89 -7.02 -1.98
N LYS A 100 15.52 -6.34 -1.03
CA LYS A 100 16.17 -5.03 -1.26
C LYS A 100 17.20 -4.99 -2.40
N PHE A 101 17.81 -6.13 -2.76
CA PHE A 101 18.76 -6.23 -3.89
C PHE A 101 18.09 -6.56 -5.24
N TYR A 102 16.83 -6.98 -5.22
CA TYR A 102 15.95 -7.19 -6.38
C TYR A 102 14.54 -6.72 -6.01
N PRO A 103 14.36 -5.40 -5.79
CA PRO A 103 13.20 -4.87 -5.09
C PRO A 103 11.92 -5.04 -5.92
N TYR A 104 10.81 -5.18 -5.21
CA TYR A 104 9.51 -4.86 -5.80
C TYR A 104 9.47 -3.36 -6.06
N TYR A 105 9.09 -2.95 -7.27
CA TYR A 105 9.02 -1.54 -7.65
C TYR A 105 7.70 -0.93 -7.20
N VAL A 106 7.59 -0.64 -5.90
CA VAL A 106 6.33 -0.20 -5.28
C VAL A 106 6.52 0.92 -4.26
N GLN A 107 5.48 1.73 -4.13
CA GLN A 107 5.22 2.55 -2.96
C GLN A 107 3.84 2.15 -2.42
N LEU A 108 3.76 1.85 -1.13
CA LEU A 108 2.54 1.36 -0.52
C LEU A 108 2.09 2.33 0.58
N ILE A 109 0.78 2.45 0.75
CA ILE A 109 0.21 3.04 1.96
C ILE A 109 -0.71 1.99 2.58
N ILE A 110 -0.43 1.63 3.82
CA ILE A 110 -1.29 0.78 4.63
C ILE A 110 -2.06 1.69 5.58
N GLY A 111 -3.38 1.63 5.52
CA GLY A 111 -4.26 2.42 6.37
C GLY A 111 -5.30 1.54 7.01
N GLY A 112 -5.63 1.80 8.28
CA GLY A 112 -6.64 1.03 8.98
C GLY A 112 -7.00 1.62 10.33
N TYR A 113 -8.06 1.07 10.94
CA TYR A 113 -8.52 1.49 12.25
C TYR A 113 -8.70 0.25 13.13
N ASP A 114 -7.84 0.07 14.12
CA ASP A 114 -7.86 -1.07 15.03
C ASP A 114 -8.14 -0.64 16.49
N SER A 115 -7.96 -1.56 17.44
CA SER A 115 -8.22 -1.30 18.87
C SER A 115 -7.37 -0.18 19.47
N SER A 116 -6.26 0.19 18.84
CA SER A 116 -5.38 1.27 19.26
C SER A 116 -5.65 2.60 18.52
N GLY A 117 -6.62 2.61 17.60
CA GLY A 117 -7.05 3.81 16.87
C GLY A 117 -6.74 3.74 15.37
N GLY A 118 -6.72 4.91 14.73
CA GLY A 118 -6.45 5.06 13.31
C GLY A 118 -4.95 5.14 13.02
N HIS A 119 -4.51 4.38 12.03
CA HIS A 119 -3.11 4.28 11.63
C HIS A 119 -2.95 4.42 10.12
N VAL A 120 -1.88 5.09 9.71
CA VAL A 120 -1.42 5.19 8.33
C VAL A 120 0.09 4.98 8.31
N PHE A 121 0.56 4.08 7.45
CA PHE A 121 1.97 3.81 7.23
C PHE A 121 2.31 3.99 5.75
N SER A 122 3.38 4.73 5.46
CA SER A 122 4.01 4.79 4.15
C SER A 122 5.15 3.77 4.08
N LEU A 123 5.19 2.96 3.02
CA LEU A 123 6.24 1.95 2.82
C LEU A 123 6.94 2.15 1.47
N ASP A 124 8.27 2.06 1.50
CA ASP A 124 9.12 2.13 0.32
C ASP A 124 9.62 0.73 -0.13
N SER A 125 10.18 0.67 -1.34
CA SER A 125 10.68 -0.57 -1.93
C SER A 125 11.87 -1.21 -1.18
N ALA A 126 12.56 -0.46 -0.31
CA ALA A 126 13.65 -0.96 0.52
C ALA A 126 13.16 -1.57 1.85
N GLY A 127 11.86 -1.46 2.13
CA GLY A 127 11.23 -1.95 3.35
C GLY A 127 11.24 -0.94 4.49
N GLY A 128 11.39 0.36 4.20
CA GLY A 128 11.03 1.40 5.16
C GLY A 128 9.53 1.33 5.47
N ALA A 129 9.15 1.58 6.73
CA ALA A 129 7.77 1.74 7.16
C ALA A 129 7.70 2.92 8.13
N ILE A 130 7.09 4.01 7.68
CA ILE A 130 7.02 5.27 8.42
C ILE A 130 5.56 5.50 8.85
N PRO A 131 5.27 5.62 10.16
CA PRO A 131 3.95 6.02 10.63
C PRO A 131 3.74 7.51 10.36
N ASP A 132 2.59 7.85 9.77
CA ASP A 132 2.23 9.22 9.41
C ASP A 132 0.80 9.55 9.85
N LYS A 133 0.51 10.83 10.10
CA LYS A 133 -0.88 11.30 10.24
C LYS A 133 -1.58 11.40 8.89
N TYR A 134 -0.82 11.73 7.86
CA TYR A 134 -1.26 11.75 6.47
C TYR A 134 -0.04 11.57 5.56
N THR A 135 -0.25 10.93 4.42
CA THR A 135 0.81 10.71 3.44
C THR A 135 0.21 10.51 2.05
N SER A 136 1.01 10.77 1.01
CA SER A 136 0.64 10.51 -0.38
C SER A 136 1.83 9.92 -1.12
N THR A 137 1.56 8.97 -2.02
CA THR A 137 2.59 8.32 -2.84
C THR A 137 2.16 8.20 -4.30
N GLY A 138 3.11 7.85 -5.16
CA GLY A 138 2.95 7.80 -6.61
C GLY A 138 3.60 8.98 -7.34
N SER A 139 3.46 9.01 -8.66
CA SER A 139 4.11 10.02 -9.51
C SER A 139 3.36 11.35 -9.59
N GLY A 140 2.16 11.43 -9.01
CA GLY A 140 1.34 12.64 -8.90
C GLY A 140 1.24 13.23 -7.50
N SER A 141 1.97 12.68 -6.51
CA SER A 141 2.22 13.34 -5.22
C SER A 141 3.26 14.44 -5.38
#